data_AF-A0A936KHA3-F1
#
_entry.id   AF-A0A936KHA3-F1
#
_cell.length_a   1.000
_cell.length_b   1.000
_cell.length_c   1.000
_cell.angle_alpha   90.00
_cell.angle_beta   90.00
_cell.angle_gamma   90.00
#
_symmetry.space_group_name_H-M   'P 1'
#
loop_
_entity.id
_entity.type
_entity.pdbx_description
1 polymer ?
#
loop_
_entity_poly.entity_id
_entity_poly.type
_entity_poly.pdbx_seq_one_letter_code
_entity_poly.pdbx_strand_id
1 'polypeptide(L)'
;MDNNQNLEYFLNQISGNFTVAEHGVHPDIMQRFISISNKLNKYELGDDEILPLKEKLLDPETSVKVKEKVLAKLATIKNVIAFRIVEAYYQNCSEEEKPFSALAFNQSRHLIENQLTDNNAGLIITGLGGKGRRLRYFFMIVLTSDQELSNAIQRLLTAEVDEILKENNCEIETINYYNSHLSVTALVPLEKNLANIIDDITARCNELINIFLKNFFVTNGFFPSEIMTNEIIDKLRKNKESDNDQYDES
;
A
#
# COMPACT_ATOMS: atom_id res chain seq x y z
N MET A 1 11.36 -16.10 3.26
CA MET A 1 11.54 -15.33 4.51
C MET A 1 10.42 -14.31 4.54
N ASP A 2 9.46 -14.51 5.45
CA ASP A 2 8.13 -13.91 5.39
C ASP A 2 8.16 -12.40 5.63
N ASN A 3 7.65 -11.63 4.65
CA ASN A 3 7.40 -10.20 4.80
C ASN A 3 6.46 -9.88 5.97
N ASN A 4 5.62 -10.84 6.40
CA ASN A 4 4.73 -10.68 7.55
C ASN A 4 5.49 -10.55 8.88
N GLN A 5 6.61 -11.26 9.07
CA GLN A 5 7.37 -11.19 10.32
C GLN A 5 8.01 -9.81 10.53
N ASN A 6 8.44 -9.14 9.46
CA ASN A 6 9.00 -7.79 9.54
C ASN A 6 7.95 -6.73 9.86
N LEU A 7 6.73 -6.87 9.32
CA LEU A 7 5.64 -5.94 9.61
C LEU A 7 5.14 -6.13 11.05
N GLU A 8 4.89 -7.36 11.51
CA GLU A 8 4.50 -7.61 12.90
C GLU A 8 5.55 -7.13 13.90
N TYR A 9 6.84 -7.36 13.60
CA TYR A 9 7.93 -6.85 14.42
C TYR A 9 7.98 -5.31 14.45
N PHE A 10 7.80 -4.65 13.30
CA PHE A 10 7.72 -3.19 13.21
C PHE A 10 6.49 -2.63 13.93
N LEU A 11 5.32 -3.24 13.77
CA LEU A 11 4.09 -2.85 14.47
C LEU A 11 4.20 -3.03 15.98
N ASN A 12 4.92 -4.05 16.46
CA ASN A 12 5.20 -4.25 17.88
C ASN A 12 6.20 -3.23 18.45
N GLN A 13 7.08 -2.66 17.62
CA GLN A 13 8.00 -1.59 18.04
C GLN A 13 7.35 -0.21 18.08
N ILE A 14 6.32 0.02 17.25
CA ILE A 14 5.55 1.26 17.25
C ILE A 14 4.42 1.08 18.24
N SER A 15 4.56 1.69 19.42
CA SER A 15 3.60 1.64 20.52
C SER A 15 2.14 1.87 20.09
N GLY A 16 1.41 0.78 19.73
CA GLY A 16 -0.04 0.59 19.63
C GLY A 16 -0.85 1.47 18.67
N ASN A 17 -0.46 2.73 18.49
CA ASN A 17 -1.18 3.74 17.76
C ASN A 17 -0.45 4.04 16.46
N PHE A 18 -1.15 3.86 15.35
CA PHE A 18 -0.67 4.26 14.04
C PHE A 18 -1.84 4.76 13.20
N THR A 19 -1.52 5.63 12.24
CA THR A 19 -2.43 6.08 11.20
C THR A 19 -1.91 5.58 9.86
N VAL A 20 -2.80 5.10 9.00
CA VAL A 20 -2.45 4.70 7.63
C VAL A 20 -2.78 5.83 6.67
N ALA A 21 -1.83 6.18 5.79
CA ALA A 21 -2.07 7.14 4.72
C ALA A 21 -3.10 6.58 3.72
N GLU A 22 -4.16 7.33 3.45
CA GLU A 22 -5.26 6.84 2.62
C GLU A 22 -4.86 6.62 1.16
N HIS A 23 -4.02 7.52 0.65
CA HIS A 23 -3.52 7.50 -0.72
C HIS A 23 -2.19 6.76 -0.79
N GLY A 24 -2.10 5.83 -1.74
CA GLY A 24 -0.86 5.13 -2.04
C GLY A 24 0.21 6.05 -2.62
N VAL A 25 1.48 5.78 -2.30
CA VAL A 25 2.61 6.57 -2.78
C VAL A 25 3.61 5.66 -3.50
N HIS A 26 3.94 6.01 -4.75
CA HIS A 26 4.90 5.24 -5.53
C HIS A 26 6.23 5.06 -4.77
N PRO A 27 6.83 3.86 -4.74
CA PRO A 27 8.02 3.55 -3.94
C PRO A 27 9.19 4.54 -4.14
N ASP A 28 9.45 4.93 -5.39
CA ASP A 28 10.53 5.89 -5.69
C ASP A 28 10.33 7.25 -5.02
N ILE A 29 9.09 7.71 -4.93
CA ILE A 29 8.73 9.00 -4.32
C ILE A 29 8.94 8.91 -2.80
N MET A 30 8.49 7.80 -2.20
CA MET A 30 8.71 7.52 -0.79
C MET A 30 10.21 7.46 -0.46
N GLN A 31 11.00 6.75 -1.26
CA GLN A 31 12.46 6.69 -1.07
C GLN A 31 13.11 8.07 -1.18
N ARG A 32 12.74 8.88 -2.20
CA ARG A 32 13.24 10.26 -2.31
C ARG A 32 12.91 11.06 -1.06
N PHE A 33 11.66 11.04 -0.61
CA PHE A 33 11.23 11.79 0.57
C PHE A 33 11.97 11.35 1.84
N ILE A 34 12.09 10.05 2.10
CA ILE A 34 12.84 9.51 3.25
C ILE A 34 14.31 9.93 3.17
N SER A 35 14.93 9.83 1.99
CA SER A 35 16.34 10.18 1.80
C SER A 35 16.62 11.66 2.06
N ILE A 36 15.68 12.54 1.73
CA ILE A 36 15.76 13.97 2.01
C ILE A 36 15.53 14.19 3.51
N SER A 37 14.42 13.68 4.05
CA SER A 37 14.00 13.91 5.43
C SER A 37 15.04 13.44 6.46
N ASN A 38 15.69 12.30 6.22
CA ASN A 38 16.75 11.79 7.10
C ASN A 38 18.01 12.68 7.12
N LYS A 39 18.22 13.51 6.10
CA LYS A 39 19.34 14.45 6.03
C LYS A 39 19.02 15.81 6.65
N LEU A 40 17.77 16.04 7.03
CA LEU A 40 17.34 17.29 7.64
C LEU A 40 17.53 17.22 9.14
N ASN A 41 18.10 18.28 9.71
CA ASN A 41 18.18 18.43 11.16
C ASN A 41 16.78 18.66 11.72
N LYS A 42 16.41 17.90 12.77
CA LYS A 42 15.10 17.96 13.43
C LYS A 42 14.96 19.13 14.41
N TYR A 43 15.42 20.32 14.02
CA TYR A 43 15.20 21.51 14.84
C TYR A 43 13.86 22.16 14.48
N GLU A 44 13.16 22.66 15.50
CA GLU A 44 12.00 23.51 15.31
C GLU A 44 12.47 24.84 14.70
N LEU A 45 11.96 25.17 13.52
CA LEU A 45 12.20 26.47 12.91
C LEU A 45 11.18 27.48 13.45
N GLY A 46 11.63 28.69 13.71
CA GLY A 46 10.72 29.81 13.98
C GLY A 46 9.95 30.24 12.73
N ASP A 47 8.86 30.98 12.92
CA ASP A 47 8.00 31.46 11.83
C ASP A 47 8.78 32.29 10.78
N ASP A 48 9.76 33.08 11.24
CA ASP A 48 10.63 33.91 10.40
C ASP A 48 11.51 33.10 9.43
N GLU A 49 11.80 31.84 9.76
CA GLU A 49 12.57 30.92 8.92
C GLU A 49 11.68 30.09 7.98
N ILE A 50 10.38 30.03 8.25
CA ILE A 50 9.39 29.28 7.46
C ILE A 50 8.92 30.11 6.25
N LEU A 51 8.70 31.41 6.41
CA LEU A 51 8.18 32.27 5.34
C LEU A 51 9.05 32.28 4.06
N PRO A 52 10.39 32.35 4.12
CA PRO A 52 11.24 32.29 2.92
C PRO A 52 11.13 30.95 2.16
N LEU A 53 10.73 29.87 2.86
CA LEU A 53 10.51 28.56 2.23
C LEU A 53 9.24 28.56 1.38
N LYS A 54 8.19 29.28 1.80
CA LYS A 54 6.97 29.47 1.01
C LYS A 54 7.29 30.15 -0.31
N GLU A 55 8.08 31.22 -0.28
CA GLU A 55 8.45 31.97 -1.49
C GLU A 55 9.17 31.08 -2.50
N LYS A 56 10.09 30.23 -2.03
CA LYS A 56 10.78 29.25 -2.89
C LYS A 56 9.86 28.20 -3.51
N LEU A 57 8.77 27.82 -2.83
CA LEU A 57 7.80 26.88 -3.41
C LEU A 57 6.97 27.53 -4.52
N LEU A 58 6.59 28.79 -4.32
CA LEU A 58 5.73 29.52 -5.26
C LEU A 58 6.50 30.08 -6.47
N ASP A 59 7.82 30.17 -6.38
CA ASP A 59 8.67 30.60 -7.49
C ASP A 59 8.66 29.59 -8.65
N PRO A 60 8.17 29.99 -9.85
CA PRO A 60 8.17 29.14 -11.04
C PRO A 60 9.57 28.72 -11.50
N GLU A 61 10.60 29.54 -11.26
CA GLU A 61 11.98 29.26 -11.67
C GLU A 61 12.68 28.25 -10.74
N THR A 62 12.08 27.97 -9.58
CA THR A 62 12.62 26.99 -8.66
C THR A 62 12.40 25.58 -9.18
N SER A 63 13.50 24.85 -9.39
CA SER A 63 13.48 23.45 -9.85
C SER A 63 12.68 22.51 -8.91
N VAL A 64 12.07 21.48 -9.50
CA VAL A 64 11.32 20.44 -8.78
C VAL A 64 12.13 19.83 -7.63
N LYS A 65 13.42 19.50 -7.84
CA LYS A 65 14.29 18.92 -6.80
C LYS A 65 14.49 19.84 -5.59
N VAL A 66 14.49 21.16 -5.81
CA VAL A 66 14.59 22.13 -4.72
C VAL A 66 13.25 22.23 -3.99
N LYS A 67 12.13 22.26 -4.72
CA LYS A 67 10.78 22.23 -4.14
C LYS A 67 10.56 20.99 -3.29
N GLU A 68 10.97 19.81 -3.73
CA GLU A 68 10.92 18.56 -2.95
C GLU A 68 11.68 18.68 -1.62
N LYS A 69 12.88 19.28 -1.64
CA LYS A 69 13.66 19.52 -0.40
C LYS A 69 12.95 20.47 0.55
N VAL A 70 12.36 21.53 0.01
CA VAL A 70 11.60 22.51 0.81
C VAL A 70 10.34 21.86 1.40
N LEU A 71 9.60 21.08 0.62
CA LEU A 71 8.41 20.35 1.08
C LEU A 71 8.75 19.34 2.18
N ALA A 72 9.78 18.52 2.00
CA ALA A 72 10.22 17.57 3.01
C ALA A 72 10.65 18.27 4.31
N LYS A 73 11.29 19.44 4.20
CA LYS A 73 11.62 20.28 5.35
C LYS A 73 10.37 20.77 6.06
N LEU A 74 9.44 21.39 5.34
CA LEU A 74 8.21 21.91 5.94
C LEU A 74 7.36 20.79 6.58
N ALA A 75 7.31 19.62 5.94
CA ALA A 75 6.55 18.46 6.42
C ALA A 75 7.07 17.85 7.73
N THR A 76 8.31 18.14 8.11
CA THR A 76 8.94 17.61 9.33
C THR A 76 8.94 18.61 10.50
N ILE A 77 8.39 19.81 10.31
CA ILE A 77 8.31 20.86 11.33
C ILE A 77 6.96 20.78 12.03
N LYS A 78 6.96 20.77 13.37
CA LYS A 78 5.77 20.84 14.22
C LYS A 78 5.24 22.29 14.30
N ASN A 79 4.77 22.83 13.17
CA ASN A 79 4.29 24.21 13.09
C ASN A 79 3.07 24.32 12.16
N VAL A 80 2.02 25.00 12.63
CA VAL A 80 0.76 25.15 11.89
C VAL A 80 0.94 25.95 10.60
N ILE A 81 1.80 26.97 10.58
CA ILE A 81 2.11 27.75 9.37
C ILE A 81 2.80 26.87 8.33
N ALA A 82 3.78 26.05 8.75
CA ALA A 82 4.43 25.10 7.85
C ALA A 82 3.41 24.11 7.25
N PHE A 83 2.52 23.57 8.09
CA PHE A 83 1.42 22.70 7.63
C PHE A 83 0.52 23.39 6.60
N ARG A 84 0.10 24.63 6.85
CA ARG A 84 -0.76 25.39 5.93
C ARG A 84 -0.07 25.70 4.61
N ILE A 85 1.24 25.93 4.62
CA ILE A 85 2.02 26.12 3.39
C ILE A 85 2.05 24.83 2.56
N VAL A 86 2.31 23.69 3.21
CA VAL A 86 2.32 22.38 2.52
C VAL A 86 0.94 22.04 1.97
N GLU A 87 -0.12 22.26 2.75
CA GLU A 87 -1.51 22.07 2.32
C GLU A 87 -1.84 22.94 1.09
N ALA A 88 -1.54 24.24 1.16
CA ALA A 88 -1.79 25.15 0.05
C ALA A 88 -0.99 24.75 -1.20
N TYR A 89 0.26 24.33 -1.04
CA TYR A 89 1.07 23.86 -2.16
C TYR A 89 0.48 22.58 -2.77
N TYR A 90 0.12 21.60 -1.95
CA TYR A 90 -0.53 20.37 -2.40
C TYR A 90 -1.80 20.62 -3.19
N GLN A 91 -2.63 21.58 -2.80
CA GLN A 91 -3.86 21.90 -3.54
C GLN A 91 -3.59 22.54 -4.91
N ASN A 92 -2.49 23.28 -5.07
CA ASN A 92 -2.25 24.13 -6.23
C ASN A 92 -1.05 23.69 -7.13
N CYS A 93 -0.29 22.67 -6.73
CA CYS A 93 0.86 22.21 -7.51
C CYS A 93 0.45 21.49 -8.81
N SER A 94 1.41 21.35 -9.73
CA SER A 94 1.20 20.62 -10.97
C SER A 94 0.98 19.11 -10.74
N GLU A 95 0.44 18.42 -11.74
CA GLU A 95 0.26 16.96 -11.72
C GLU A 95 1.58 16.19 -11.52
N GLU A 96 2.68 16.70 -12.07
CA GLU A 96 4.01 16.09 -11.89
C GLU A 96 4.48 16.13 -10.43
N GLU A 97 4.20 17.22 -9.72
CA GLU A 97 4.63 17.44 -8.33
C GLU A 97 3.63 16.90 -7.30
N LYS A 98 2.38 16.66 -7.73
CA LYS A 98 1.26 16.23 -6.89
C LYS A 98 1.61 15.02 -6.01
N PRO A 99 2.27 13.95 -6.50
CA PRO A 99 2.51 12.78 -5.67
C PRO A 99 3.49 13.05 -4.51
N PHE A 100 4.58 13.81 -4.74
CA PHE A 100 5.52 14.15 -3.68
C PHE A 100 4.89 15.14 -2.69
N SER A 101 4.12 16.10 -3.21
CA SER A 101 3.39 17.07 -2.39
C SER A 101 2.33 16.42 -1.51
N ALA A 102 1.61 15.41 -2.03
CA ALA A 102 0.66 14.61 -1.27
C ALA A 102 1.34 13.89 -0.10
N LEU A 103 2.52 13.31 -0.33
CA LEU A 103 3.30 12.65 0.72
C LEU A 103 3.73 13.64 1.80
N ALA A 104 4.26 14.79 1.41
CA ALA A 104 4.65 15.85 2.35
C ALA A 104 3.45 16.35 3.17
N PHE A 105 2.28 16.51 2.54
CA PHE A 105 1.04 16.91 3.21
C PHE A 105 0.59 15.88 4.25
N ASN A 106 0.54 14.59 3.89
CA ASN A 106 0.15 13.53 4.82
C ASN A 106 1.12 13.45 6.03
N GLN A 107 2.42 13.57 5.80
CA GLN A 107 3.41 13.60 6.87
C GLN A 107 3.22 14.82 7.79
N SER A 108 3.01 16.00 7.22
CA SER A 108 2.79 17.23 7.99
C SER A 108 1.50 17.17 8.80
N ARG A 109 0.42 16.69 8.18
CA ARG A 109 -0.89 16.49 8.83
C ARG A 109 -0.77 15.56 10.04
N HIS A 110 -0.15 14.39 9.84
CA HIS A 110 0.09 13.43 10.91
C HIS A 110 0.90 14.04 12.06
N LEU A 111 1.94 14.82 11.74
CA LEU A 111 2.78 15.46 12.75
C LEU A 111 1.99 16.47 13.61
N ILE A 112 1.08 17.25 13.01
CA ILE A 112 0.20 18.17 13.72
C ILE A 112 -0.89 17.43 14.50
N GLU A 113 -1.50 16.38 13.93
CA GLU A 113 -2.50 15.56 14.63
C GLU A 113 -1.91 14.92 15.89
N ASN A 114 -0.69 14.40 15.83
CA ASN A 114 0.04 13.89 16.99
C ASN A 114 0.30 14.98 18.04
N GLN A 115 0.66 16.20 17.63
CA GLN A 115 0.88 17.32 18.54
C GLN A 115 -0.42 17.75 19.25
N LEU A 116 -1.56 17.72 18.56
CA LEU A 116 -2.85 18.13 19.12
C LEU A 116 -3.47 17.09 20.05
N THR A 117 -3.20 15.81 19.80
CA THR A 117 -3.82 14.70 20.53
C THR A 117 -2.92 14.10 21.59
N ASP A 118 -1.70 14.65 21.78
CA ASP A 118 -0.61 14.05 22.58
C ASP A 118 -0.39 12.56 22.28
N ASN A 119 -0.80 12.11 21.09
CA ASN A 119 -0.60 10.76 20.62
C ASN A 119 0.75 10.68 19.92
N ASN A 120 1.59 9.75 20.35
CA ASN A 120 2.77 9.35 19.58
C ASN A 120 2.41 8.25 18.58
N ALA A 121 1.38 8.48 17.75
CA ALA A 121 1.01 7.50 16.75
C ALA A 121 2.06 7.50 15.63
N GLY A 122 2.43 6.32 15.10
CA GLY A 122 3.24 6.23 13.88
C GLY A 122 2.43 6.50 12.61
N LEU A 123 3.08 6.86 11.51
CA LEU A 123 2.45 6.94 10.19
C LEU A 123 2.91 5.76 9.33
N ILE A 124 1.97 5.01 8.78
CA ILE A 124 2.23 3.95 7.79
C ILE A 124 1.84 4.48 6.42
N ILE A 125 2.79 4.48 5.49
CA ILE A 125 2.56 4.81 4.09
C ILE A 125 2.95 3.58 3.26
N THR A 126 2.04 3.17 2.38
CA THR A 126 2.26 2.07 1.44
C THR A 126 2.02 2.56 0.02
N GLY A 127 2.36 1.74 -0.97
CA GLY A 127 2.17 2.14 -2.37
C GLY A 127 0.73 2.05 -2.86
N LEU A 128 -0.12 1.25 -2.20
CA LEU A 128 -1.57 1.22 -2.43
C LEU A 128 -2.39 2.03 -1.42
N GLY A 129 -1.78 2.47 -0.31
CA GLY A 129 -2.44 3.21 0.76
C GLY A 129 -3.29 2.32 1.66
N GLY A 130 -4.28 2.91 2.31
CA GLY A 130 -5.23 2.18 3.16
C GLY A 130 -6.38 3.05 3.66
N LYS A 131 -6.96 2.69 4.81
CA LYS A 131 -8.06 3.45 5.42
C LYS A 131 -8.19 3.08 6.90
N GLY A 132 -8.13 4.08 7.77
CA GLY A 132 -8.14 3.85 9.22
C GLY A 132 -6.97 2.95 9.66
N ARG A 133 -7.29 1.78 10.24
CA ARG A 133 -6.31 0.74 10.64
C ARG A 133 -6.20 -0.42 9.64
N ARG A 134 -6.63 -0.21 8.39
CA ARG A 134 -6.55 -1.21 7.32
C ARG A 134 -5.55 -0.78 6.25
N LEU A 135 -4.78 -1.73 5.73
CA LEU A 135 -3.94 -1.55 4.56
C LEU A 135 -4.66 -2.07 3.31
N ARG A 136 -4.44 -1.40 2.19
CA ARG A 136 -4.91 -1.89 0.89
C ARG A 136 -3.93 -2.91 0.35
N TYR A 137 -4.45 -4.09 0.04
CA TYR A 137 -3.73 -5.16 -0.61
C TYR A 137 -4.34 -5.50 -1.96
N PHE A 138 -3.49 -5.84 -2.90
CA PHE A 138 -3.83 -6.50 -4.15
C PHE A 138 -3.30 -7.92 -4.09
N PHE A 139 -4.15 -8.91 -4.39
CA PHE A 139 -3.73 -10.30 -4.49
C PHE A 139 -4.35 -11.00 -5.69
N MET A 140 -3.67 -12.05 -6.16
CA MET A 140 -4.08 -12.88 -7.29
C MET A 140 -4.01 -14.35 -6.94
N ILE A 141 -5.07 -15.08 -7.29
CA ILE A 141 -5.14 -16.54 -7.19
C ILE A 141 -5.21 -17.09 -8.61
N VAL A 142 -4.21 -17.88 -9.00
CA VAL A 142 -4.02 -18.32 -10.39
C VAL A 142 -4.81 -19.61 -10.64
N LEU A 143 -5.44 -19.71 -11.80
CA LEU A 143 -6.14 -20.92 -12.22
C LEU A 143 -5.13 -21.98 -12.68
N THR A 144 -5.45 -23.24 -12.41
CA THR A 144 -4.66 -24.42 -12.82
C THR A 144 -4.45 -24.50 -14.32
N SER A 145 -5.40 -23.99 -15.10
CA SER A 145 -5.39 -23.92 -16.55
C SER A 145 -6.20 -22.70 -17.00
N ASP A 146 -5.82 -22.08 -18.12
CA ASP A 146 -6.58 -20.95 -18.66
C ASP A 146 -7.98 -21.41 -19.10
N GLN A 147 -9.01 -20.76 -18.59
CA GLN A 147 -10.40 -21.05 -18.91
C GLN A 147 -11.29 -19.85 -18.64
N GLU A 148 -12.35 -19.69 -19.45
CA GLU A 148 -13.35 -18.66 -19.21
C GLU A 148 -14.29 -19.10 -18.09
N LEU A 149 -14.46 -18.26 -17.07
CA LEU A 149 -15.35 -18.53 -15.95
C LEU A 149 -16.76 -18.05 -16.28
N SER A 150 -17.73 -18.97 -16.28
CA SER A 150 -19.13 -18.61 -16.49
C SER A 150 -19.64 -17.64 -15.42
N ASN A 151 -20.65 -16.82 -15.75
CA ASN A 151 -21.27 -15.89 -14.80
C ASN A 151 -21.78 -16.58 -13.52
N ALA A 152 -22.22 -17.84 -13.61
CA ALA A 152 -22.66 -18.61 -12.45
C ALA A 152 -21.48 -18.94 -11.51
N ILE A 153 -20.34 -19.36 -12.09
CA ILE A 153 -19.11 -19.63 -11.33
C ILE A 153 -18.56 -18.33 -10.73
N GLN A 154 -18.52 -17.24 -11.50
CA GLN A 154 -18.05 -15.95 -10.98
C GLN A 154 -18.88 -15.49 -9.77
N ARG A 155 -20.21 -15.61 -9.83
CA ARG A 155 -21.10 -15.28 -8.69
C ARG A 155 -20.85 -16.16 -7.47
N LEU A 156 -20.65 -17.46 -7.68
CA LEU A 156 -20.31 -18.39 -6.61
C LEU A 156 -19.00 -17.98 -5.95
N LEU A 157 -17.95 -17.75 -6.74
CA LEU A 157 -16.64 -17.31 -6.25
C LEU A 157 -16.71 -15.96 -5.53
N THR A 158 -17.48 -15.00 -6.06
CA THR A 158 -17.69 -13.70 -5.40
C THR A 158 -18.29 -13.90 -4.01
N ALA A 159 -19.28 -14.78 -3.87
CA ALA A 159 -19.93 -15.03 -2.59
C ALA A 159 -18.96 -15.63 -1.56
N GLU A 160 -18.15 -16.63 -1.95
CA GLU A 160 -17.17 -17.26 -1.05
C GLU A 160 -16.07 -16.28 -0.62
N VAL A 161 -15.53 -15.51 -1.58
CA VAL A 161 -14.51 -14.48 -1.30
C VAL A 161 -15.06 -13.40 -0.37
N ASP A 162 -16.29 -12.94 -0.62
CA ASP A 162 -16.96 -11.93 0.19
C ASP A 162 -17.27 -12.41 1.61
N GLU A 163 -17.73 -13.65 1.77
CA GLU A 163 -17.97 -14.24 3.08
C GLU A 163 -16.70 -14.29 3.92
N ILE A 164 -15.61 -14.88 3.40
CA ILE A 164 -14.35 -15.04 4.15
C ILE A 164 -13.71 -13.68 4.48
N LEU A 165 -13.74 -12.73 3.54
CA LEU A 165 -13.20 -11.39 3.80
C LEU A 165 -14.03 -10.64 4.83
N LYS A 166 -15.36 -10.76 4.81
CA LYS A 166 -16.24 -10.15 5.83
C LYS A 166 -16.04 -10.74 7.21
N GLU A 167 -15.92 -12.07 7.32
CA GLU A 167 -15.62 -12.76 8.59
C GLU A 167 -14.30 -12.27 9.21
N ASN A 168 -13.36 -11.83 8.36
CA ASN A 168 -12.08 -11.28 8.79
C ASN A 168 -12.06 -9.75 8.94
N ASN A 169 -13.22 -9.08 8.88
CA ASN A 169 -13.36 -7.63 8.94
C ASN A 169 -12.58 -6.86 7.84
N CYS A 170 -12.36 -7.51 6.70
CA CYS A 170 -11.82 -6.91 5.49
C CYS A 170 -12.95 -6.22 4.69
N GLU A 171 -12.59 -5.19 3.93
CA GLU A 171 -13.51 -4.48 3.03
C GLU A 171 -13.03 -4.70 1.59
N ILE A 172 -13.84 -5.39 0.77
CA ILE A 172 -13.55 -5.59 -0.65
C ILE A 172 -13.74 -4.28 -1.40
N GLU A 173 -12.78 -3.92 -2.23
CA GLU A 173 -12.88 -2.79 -3.14
C GLU A 173 -13.17 -3.24 -4.56
N THR A 174 -12.45 -4.26 -5.05
CA THR A 174 -12.67 -4.82 -6.40
C THR A 174 -12.39 -6.31 -6.46
N ILE A 175 -13.13 -7.02 -7.30
CA ILE A 175 -12.88 -8.41 -7.69
C ILE A 175 -12.97 -8.46 -9.22
N ASN A 176 -11.91 -8.93 -9.87
CA ASN A 176 -11.86 -9.09 -11.33
C ASN A 176 -11.56 -10.54 -11.71
N TYR A 177 -12.27 -11.01 -12.73
CA TYR A 177 -12.12 -12.36 -13.26
C TYR A 177 -11.42 -12.31 -14.61
N TYR A 178 -10.35 -13.10 -14.74
CA TYR A 178 -9.62 -13.31 -15.98
C TYR A 178 -9.56 -14.79 -16.31
N ASN A 179 -9.18 -15.12 -17.54
CA ASN A 179 -9.06 -16.51 -17.97
C ASN A 179 -7.98 -17.28 -17.20
N SER A 180 -6.95 -16.58 -16.71
CA SER A 180 -5.78 -17.18 -16.06
C SER A 180 -5.79 -17.04 -14.53
N HIS A 181 -6.51 -16.08 -13.97
CA HIS A 181 -6.49 -15.78 -12.54
C HIS A 181 -7.72 -14.99 -12.07
N LEU A 182 -7.96 -15.03 -10.76
CA LEU A 182 -8.81 -14.12 -10.03
C LEU A 182 -7.92 -13.02 -9.42
N SER A 183 -8.30 -11.75 -9.52
CA SER A 183 -7.64 -10.67 -8.79
C SER A 183 -8.61 -9.95 -7.85
N VAL A 184 -8.10 -9.58 -6.68
CA VAL A 184 -8.88 -8.94 -5.62
C VAL A 184 -8.09 -7.78 -5.03
N THR A 185 -8.77 -6.65 -4.84
CA THR A 185 -8.27 -5.53 -4.04
C THR A 185 -9.14 -5.40 -2.80
N ALA A 186 -8.52 -5.40 -1.62
CA ALA A 186 -9.23 -5.30 -0.35
C ALA A 186 -8.45 -4.49 0.69
N LEU A 187 -9.19 -3.83 1.57
CA LEU A 187 -8.67 -3.23 2.80
C LEU A 187 -8.65 -4.30 3.89
N VAL A 188 -7.46 -4.64 4.38
CA VAL A 188 -7.21 -5.70 5.35
C VAL A 188 -6.76 -5.10 6.68
N PRO A 189 -7.40 -5.44 7.82
CA PRO A 189 -6.92 -5.03 9.14
C PRO A 189 -5.47 -5.47 9.38
N LEU A 190 -4.67 -4.59 9.99
CA LEU A 190 -3.25 -4.84 10.24
C LEU A 190 -2.99 -6.03 11.18
N GLU A 191 -3.98 -6.40 11.99
CA GLU A 191 -3.89 -7.52 12.93
C GLU A 191 -4.20 -8.88 12.27
N LYS A 192 -4.58 -8.91 10.98
CA LYS A 192 -4.99 -10.12 10.26
C LYS A 192 -3.86 -10.64 9.37
N ASN A 193 -3.66 -11.96 9.39
CA ASN A 193 -2.75 -12.63 8.48
C ASN A 193 -3.45 -12.87 7.12
N LEU A 194 -3.12 -12.02 6.15
CA LEU A 194 -3.71 -12.11 4.80
C LEU A 194 -3.36 -13.41 4.07
N ALA A 195 -2.20 -14.02 4.32
CA ALA A 195 -1.83 -15.27 3.68
C ALA A 195 -2.81 -16.38 4.04
N ASN A 196 -3.10 -16.54 5.34
CA ASN A 196 -4.08 -17.50 5.83
C ASN A 196 -5.48 -17.26 5.25
N ILE A 197 -5.89 -15.98 5.15
CA ILE A 197 -7.18 -15.62 4.55
C ILE A 197 -7.24 -16.04 3.08
N ILE A 198 -6.17 -15.83 2.31
CA ILE A 198 -6.11 -16.24 0.91
C ILE A 198 -6.08 -17.77 0.77
N ASP A 199 -5.38 -18.46 1.68
CA ASP A 199 -5.38 -19.92 1.74
C ASP A 199 -6.79 -20.46 2.01
N ASP A 200 -7.53 -19.88 2.95
CA ASP A 200 -8.93 -20.25 3.24
C ASP A 200 -9.85 -20.01 2.04
N ILE A 201 -9.69 -18.86 1.36
CA ILE A 201 -10.41 -18.54 0.11
C ILE A 201 -10.13 -19.62 -0.94
N THR A 202 -8.85 -19.95 -1.14
CA THR A 202 -8.41 -20.89 -2.16
C THR A 202 -8.92 -22.30 -1.87
N ALA A 203 -8.84 -22.74 -0.61
CA ALA A 203 -9.34 -24.04 -0.17
C ALA A 203 -10.85 -24.17 -0.40
N ARG A 204 -11.64 -23.20 0.08
CA ARG A 204 -13.10 -23.22 -0.04
C ARG A 204 -13.58 -23.15 -1.50
N CYS A 205 -12.92 -22.35 -2.33
CA CYS A 205 -13.21 -22.33 -3.77
C CYS A 205 -12.84 -23.67 -4.45
N ASN A 206 -11.74 -24.30 -4.05
CA ASN A 206 -11.31 -25.57 -4.62
C ASN A 206 -12.16 -26.76 -4.18
N GLU A 207 -12.77 -26.73 -3.00
CA GLU A 207 -13.76 -27.75 -2.59
C GLU A 207 -14.99 -27.75 -3.51
N LEU A 208 -15.36 -26.61 -4.07
CA LEU A 208 -16.54 -26.46 -4.92
C LEU A 208 -16.27 -26.83 -6.38
N ILE A 209 -15.15 -26.37 -6.94
CA ILE A 209 -14.87 -26.46 -8.38
C ILE A 209 -13.43 -26.89 -8.73
N ASN A 210 -12.52 -26.90 -7.77
CA ASN A 210 -11.12 -27.35 -7.91
C ASN A 210 -10.37 -26.78 -9.12
N ILE A 211 -10.29 -25.44 -9.24
CA ILE A 211 -9.68 -24.75 -10.39
C ILE A 211 -8.47 -23.87 -10.06
N PHE A 212 -8.15 -23.64 -8.79
CA PHE A 212 -7.10 -22.72 -8.37
C PHE A 212 -5.82 -23.42 -7.92
N LEU A 213 -4.68 -22.80 -8.20
CA LEU A 213 -3.40 -23.15 -7.58
C LEU A 213 -3.42 -22.75 -6.10
N LYS A 214 -2.69 -23.51 -5.28
CA LYS A 214 -2.50 -23.17 -3.85
C LYS A 214 -1.65 -21.92 -3.66
N ASN A 215 -0.64 -21.72 -4.50
CA ASN A 215 0.21 -20.55 -4.44
C ASN A 215 -0.50 -19.32 -5.05
N PHE A 216 -0.33 -18.18 -4.39
CA PHE A 216 -0.91 -16.90 -4.76
C PHE A 216 0.15 -15.80 -4.80
N PHE A 217 -0.21 -14.67 -5.39
CA PHE A 217 0.58 -13.45 -5.34
C PHE A 217 -0.13 -12.40 -4.48
N VAL A 218 0.62 -11.62 -3.69
CA VAL A 218 0.08 -10.56 -2.84
C VAL A 218 1.06 -9.38 -2.75
N THR A 219 0.55 -8.16 -2.77
CA THR A 219 1.32 -6.92 -2.62
C THR A 219 0.48 -5.80 -2.02
N ASN A 220 1.11 -4.88 -1.29
CA ASN A 220 0.52 -3.60 -0.84
C ASN A 220 1.24 -2.38 -1.45
N GLY A 221 2.13 -2.61 -2.42
CA GLY A 221 3.05 -1.60 -2.93
C GLY A 221 2.69 -1.05 -4.32
N PHE A 222 1.98 -1.81 -5.14
CA PHE A 222 1.68 -1.43 -6.52
C PHE A 222 0.65 -2.37 -7.13
N PHE A 223 0.03 -1.96 -8.24
CA PHE A 223 -0.70 -2.85 -9.12
C PHE A 223 0.26 -3.37 -10.20
N PRO A 224 0.38 -4.70 -10.40
CA PRO A 224 1.26 -5.23 -11.42
C PRO A 224 0.80 -4.83 -12.83
N SER A 225 1.76 -4.57 -13.71
CA SER A 225 1.49 -4.41 -15.14
C SER A 225 1.11 -5.74 -15.77
N GLU A 226 0.49 -5.73 -16.95
CA GLU A 226 0.12 -6.95 -17.68
C GLU A 226 1.33 -7.89 -17.90
N ILE A 227 2.48 -7.34 -18.26
CA ILE A 227 3.74 -8.09 -18.44
C ILE A 227 4.13 -8.78 -17.13
N MET A 228 4.12 -8.04 -16.02
CA MET A 228 4.47 -8.59 -14.70
C MET A 228 3.47 -9.64 -14.24
N THR A 229 2.17 -9.44 -14.50
CA THR A 229 1.12 -10.41 -14.19
C THR A 229 1.37 -11.73 -14.90
N ASN A 230 1.71 -11.71 -16.18
CA ASN A 230 2.04 -12.93 -16.94
C ASN A 230 3.29 -13.63 -16.37
N GLU A 231 4.35 -12.88 -16.05
CA GLU A 231 5.55 -13.45 -15.41
C GLU A 231 5.25 -14.10 -14.04
N ILE A 232 4.36 -13.48 -13.25
CA ILE A 232 3.92 -14.02 -11.97
C ILE A 232 3.16 -15.34 -12.18
N ILE A 233 2.21 -15.36 -13.13
CA ILE A 233 1.42 -16.56 -13.46
C ILE A 233 2.34 -17.71 -13.88
N ASP A 234 3.30 -17.45 -14.76
CA ASP A 234 4.24 -18.47 -15.24
C ASP A 234 5.09 -19.05 -14.10
N LYS A 235 5.56 -18.20 -13.18
CA LYS A 235 6.31 -18.64 -12.00
C LYS A 235 5.46 -19.50 -11.07
N LEU A 236 4.22 -19.09 -10.81
CA LEU A 236 3.31 -19.82 -9.92
C LEU A 236 2.91 -21.18 -10.53
N ARG A 237 2.75 -21.28 -11.85
CA ARG A 237 2.48 -22.54 -12.55
C ARG A 237 3.68 -23.49 -12.53
N LYS A 238 4.90 -23.00 -12.75
CA LYS A 238 6.11 -23.83 -12.73
C LYS A 238 6.42 -24.44 -11.36
N ASN A 239 6.16 -23.70 -10.28
CA ASN A 239 6.33 -24.23 -8.93
C ASN A 239 5.41 -25.44 -8.66
N LYS A 240 4.23 -25.52 -9.31
CA LYS A 240 3.34 -26.69 -9.23
C LYS A 240 3.98 -27.95 -9.83
N GLU A 241 4.76 -27.80 -10.91
CA GLU A 241 5.42 -28.93 -11.58
C GLU A 241 6.54 -29.50 -10.70
N SER A 242 7.25 -28.62 -9.98
CA SER A 242 8.35 -29.01 -9.07
C SER A 242 7.89 -29.85 -7.88
N ASP A 243 6.69 -29.59 -7.36
CA ASP A 243 6.11 -30.33 -6.24
C ASP A 243 5.55 -31.70 -6.68
N ASN A 244 5.22 -31.88 -7.96
CA ASN A 244 4.74 -33.15 -8.51
C ASN A 244 5.88 -34.11 -8.87
N ASP A 245 7.04 -33.59 -9.29
CA ASP A 245 8.21 -34.42 -9.67
C ASP A 245 8.89 -35.11 -8.46
N GLN A 246 8.50 -34.79 -7.22
CA GLN A 246 8.99 -35.47 -6.01
C GLN A 246 8.21 -36.73 -5.63
N TYR A 247 7.10 -37.05 -6.31
CA TYR A 247 6.25 -38.21 -5.99
C TYR A 247 6.32 -39.35 -7.02
N ASP A 248 7.06 -39.20 -8.12
CA ASP A 248 7.22 -40.24 -9.16
C ASP A 248 8.55 -41.02 -9.10
N GLU A 249 9.41 -40.76 -8.11
CA GLU A 249 10.55 -41.64 -7.76
C GLU A 249 10.30 -42.37 -6.44
N SER A 250 9.47 -43.42 -6.45
CA SER A 250 9.39 -44.44 -5.39
C SER A 250 8.99 -45.80 -5.94
#